data_AF-A0A377UZ91-F1
#
_entry.id   AF-A0A377UZ91-F1
#
_cell.length_a   1.000
_cell.length_b   1.000
_cell.length_c   1.000
_cell.angle_alpha   90.00
_cell.angle_beta   90.00
_cell.angle_gamma   90.00
#
_symmetry.space_group_name_H-M   'P 1'
#
loop_
_entity.id
_entity.type
_entity.pdbx_description
1 polymer ?
#
loop_
_entity_poly.entity_id
_entity_poly.type
_entity_poly.pdbx_seq_one_letter_code
_entity_poly.pdbx_strand_id
1 'polypeptide(L)'
;MLSFTRGLQEEFADSGVRIQAVLPAATATDLWPTSGVALDALPSGTVMTTEDLVDAALRGLEMGEQVTLPPVHDLGLWETFEQSRLALFTSARTGQPAPRYR
;
A
#
# COMPACT_ATOMS: atom_id res chain seq x y z
N MET A 1 7.02 -4.37 -2.58
CA MET A 1 5.89 -4.34 -3.54
C MET A 1 5.49 -2.91 -3.88
N LEU A 2 5.05 -2.08 -2.92
CA LEU A 2 4.60 -0.69 -3.17
C LEU A 2 5.60 0.18 -3.95
N SER A 3 6.86 0.28 -3.51
CA SER A 3 7.85 1.14 -4.19
C SER A 3 8.16 0.68 -5.62
N PHE A 4 8.11 -0.63 -5.87
CA PHE A 4 8.29 -1.18 -7.21
C PHE A 4 7.13 -0.76 -8.13
N THR A 5 5.88 -0.94 -7.66
CA THR A 5 4.70 -0.50 -8.42
C THR A 5 4.70 1.00 -8.68
N ARG A 6 5.19 1.82 -7.75
CA ARG A 6 5.35 3.27 -7.97
C ARG A 6 6.36 3.61 -9.06
N GLY A 7 7.49 2.91 -9.09
CA GLY A 7 8.46 3.05 -10.18
C GLY A 7 7.80 2.80 -11.54
N LEU A 8 6.97 1.75 -11.63
CA LEU A 8 6.21 1.49 -12.84
C LEU A 8 5.16 2.58 -13.13
N GLN A 9 4.45 3.09 -12.13
CA GLN A 9 3.49 4.19 -12.32
C GLN A 9 4.17 5.44 -12.89
N GLU A 10 5.37 5.78 -12.41
CA GLU A 10 6.16 6.90 -12.93
C GLU A 10 6.68 6.62 -14.35
N GLU A 11 7.21 5.42 -14.61
CA GLU A 11 7.76 5.04 -15.91
C GLU A 11 6.69 4.99 -17.02
N PHE A 12 5.45 4.62 -16.66
CA PHE A 12 4.35 4.42 -17.61
C PHE A 12 3.31 5.55 -17.60
N ALA A 13 3.58 6.68 -16.94
CA ALA A 13 2.60 7.77 -16.74
C ALA A 13 1.91 8.26 -18.04
N ASP A 14 2.67 8.33 -19.14
CA ASP A 14 2.18 8.81 -20.44
C ASP A 14 1.86 7.68 -21.44
N SER A 15 1.87 6.42 -20.98
CA SER A 15 1.70 5.25 -21.86
C SER A 15 0.24 4.88 -22.15
N GLY A 16 -0.71 5.45 -21.41
CA GLY A 16 -2.12 5.03 -21.41
C GLY A 16 -2.39 3.75 -20.60
N VAL A 17 -1.36 3.13 -20.00
CA VAL A 17 -1.52 1.98 -19.10
C VAL A 17 -1.84 2.48 -17.69
N ARG A 18 -2.89 1.92 -17.07
CA ARG A 18 -3.21 2.16 -15.65
C ARG A 18 -2.56 1.08 -14.79
N ILE A 19 -1.80 1.49 -13.78
CA ILE A 19 -1.13 0.59 -12.84
C ILE A 19 -1.63 0.92 -11.43
N GLN A 20 -2.20 -0.07 -10.76
CA GLN A 20 -2.74 0.05 -9.40
C GLN A 20 -1.96 -0.86 -8.45
N ALA A 21 -1.60 -0.34 -7.27
CA ALA A 21 -1.14 -1.14 -6.15
C ALA A 21 -2.32 -1.44 -5.21
N VAL A 22 -2.65 -2.72 -5.00
CA VAL A 22 -3.66 -3.14 -4.01
C VAL A 22 -2.92 -3.71 -2.79
N LEU A 23 -3.20 -3.16 -1.61
CA LEU A 23 -2.55 -3.54 -0.36
C LEU A 23 -3.59 -4.12 0.62
N PRO A 24 -3.87 -5.43 0.54
CA PRO A 24 -4.72 -6.11 1.52
C PRO A 24 -4.04 -6.20 2.89
N ALA A 25 -4.85 -6.42 3.92
CA ALA A 25 -4.41 -6.96 5.21
C ALA A 25 -4.84 -8.43 5.33
N ALA A 26 -5.10 -8.93 6.54
CA ALA A 26 -5.58 -10.28 6.73
C ALA A 26 -6.90 -10.49 5.97
N THR A 27 -6.87 -11.43 5.02
CA THR A 27 -7.99 -11.74 4.13
C THR A 27 -8.26 -13.23 4.18
N ALA A 28 -9.52 -13.65 4.28
CA ALA A 28 -9.94 -15.04 4.37
C ALA A 28 -9.70 -15.79 3.05
N THR A 29 -8.47 -16.28 2.86
CA THR A 29 -8.01 -17.02 1.67
C THR A 29 -7.51 -18.41 2.03
N ASP A 30 -7.31 -19.27 1.04
CA ASP A 30 -6.77 -20.63 1.25
C ASP A 30 -5.27 -20.66 1.58
N LEU A 31 -4.61 -19.51 1.74
CA LEU A 31 -3.19 -19.41 2.10
C LEU A 31 -2.93 -19.75 3.58
N TRP A 32 -3.92 -19.51 4.47
CA TRP A 32 -3.74 -19.63 5.92
C TRP A 32 -3.33 -21.02 6.41
N PRO A 33 -3.91 -22.15 5.93
CA PRO A 33 -3.49 -23.49 6.33
C PRO A 33 -1.99 -23.76 6.10
N THR A 34 -1.39 -23.15 5.08
CA THR A 34 0.04 -23.28 4.75
C THR A 34 0.92 -22.22 5.40
N SER A 35 0.33 -21.20 6.02
CA SER A 35 1.05 -20.05 6.57
C SER A 35 1.70 -20.30 7.94
N GLY A 36 1.34 -21.39 8.62
CA GLY A 36 1.73 -21.67 10.00
C GLY A 36 0.93 -20.88 11.05
N VAL A 37 -0.01 -20.03 10.63
CA VAL A 37 -0.95 -19.30 11.48
C VAL A 37 -2.37 -19.70 11.08
N ALA A 38 -3.17 -20.15 12.05
CA ALA A 38 -4.57 -20.46 11.81
C ALA A 38 -5.36 -19.14 11.71
N LEU A 39 -6.28 -19.04 10.73
CA LEU A 39 -7.05 -17.82 10.48
C LEU A 39 -7.91 -17.42 11.69
N ASP A 40 -8.41 -18.40 12.44
CA ASP A 40 -9.19 -18.24 13.67
C ASP A 40 -8.36 -17.78 14.88
N ALA A 41 -7.02 -17.83 14.79
CA ALA A 41 -6.13 -17.27 15.81
C ALA A 41 -5.98 -15.74 15.70
N LEU A 42 -6.51 -15.13 14.63
CA LEU A 42 -6.48 -13.68 14.45
C LEU A 42 -7.55 -13.00 15.31
N PRO A 43 -7.32 -11.75 15.75
CA PRO A 43 -8.32 -11.01 16.51
C PRO A 43 -9.64 -10.89 15.75
N SER A 44 -10.75 -11.02 16.47
CA SER A 44 -12.08 -10.90 15.86
C SER A 44 -12.24 -9.53 15.20
N GLY A 45 -12.76 -9.52 13.96
CA GLY A 45 -12.97 -8.31 13.18
C GLY A 45 -11.75 -7.78 12.42
N THR A 46 -10.59 -8.46 12.48
CA THR A 46 -9.40 -8.02 11.71
C THR A 46 -9.25 -8.72 10.37
N VAL A 47 -10.18 -9.60 10.00
CA VAL A 47 -10.14 -10.40 8.76
C VAL A 47 -11.25 -9.94 7.83
N MET A 48 -10.87 -9.54 6.61
CA MET A 48 -11.79 -9.22 5.53
C MET A 48 -12.12 -10.48 4.70
N THR A 49 -13.32 -10.57 4.15
CA THR A 49 -13.64 -11.61 3.16
C THR A 49 -12.84 -11.37 1.88
N THR A 50 -12.64 -12.41 1.07
CA THR A 50 -11.95 -12.24 -0.22
C THR A 50 -12.82 -11.43 -1.18
N GLU A 51 -14.14 -11.62 -1.12
CA GLU A 51 -15.14 -10.91 -1.91
C GLU A 51 -15.09 -9.40 -1.63
N ASP A 52 -15.19 -8.99 -0.36
CA ASP A 52 -15.14 -7.57 0.01
C ASP A 52 -13.82 -6.91 -0.38
N LEU A 53 -12.70 -7.64 -0.24
CA LEU A 53 -11.39 -7.16 -0.65
C LEU A 53 -11.34 -6.88 -2.15
N VAL A 54 -11.82 -7.82 -2.97
CA VAL A 54 -11.78 -7.72 -4.42
C VAL A 54 -12.73 -6.62 -4.90
N ASP A 55 -13.93 -6.52 -4.33
CA ASP A 55 -14.88 -5.46 -4.64
C ASP A 55 -14.30 -4.07 -4.33
N ALA A 56 -13.64 -3.91 -3.18
CA ALA A 56 -12.96 -2.66 -2.84
C ALA A 56 -11.78 -2.36 -3.79
N ALA A 57 -10.98 -3.37 -4.13
CA ALA A 57 -9.85 -3.21 -5.05
C ALA A 57 -10.29 -2.77 -6.45
N LEU A 58 -11.32 -3.40 -7.01
CA LEU A 58 -11.88 -3.06 -8.31
C LEU A 58 -12.56 -1.69 -8.29
N ARG A 59 -13.28 -1.35 -7.21
CA ARG A 59 -13.83 0.00 -7.05
C ARG A 59 -12.74 1.08 -7.04
N GLY A 60 -11.64 0.84 -6.33
CA GLY A 60 -10.48 1.75 -6.35
C GLY A 60 -9.89 1.91 -7.75
N LEU A 61 -9.84 0.81 -8.52
CA LEU A 61 -9.35 0.83 -9.91
C LEU A 61 -10.24 1.69 -10.82
N GLU A 62 -11.56 1.55 -10.68
CA GLU A 62 -12.56 2.35 -11.40
C GLU A 62 -12.42 3.84 -11.09
N MET A 63 -12.23 4.17 -9.80
CA MET A 63 -12.01 5.54 -9.31
C MET A 63 -10.67 6.14 -9.76
N GLY A 64 -9.76 5.32 -10.30
CA GLY A 64 -8.44 5.76 -10.74
C GLY A 64 -7.42 5.87 -9.60
N GLU A 65 -7.66 5.21 -8.47
CA GLU A 65 -6.68 5.13 -7.39
C GLU A 65 -5.42 4.43 -7.88
N GLN A 66 -4.27 5.06 -7.65
CA GLN A 66 -2.96 4.44 -7.91
C GLN A 66 -2.60 3.46 -6.79
N VAL A 67 -3.08 3.69 -5.58
CA VAL A 67 -2.85 2.84 -4.41
C VAL A 67 -4.17 2.67 -3.67
N THR A 68 -4.65 1.44 -3.58
CA THR A 68 -5.89 1.08 -2.90
C THR A 68 -5.58 0.27 -1.66
N LEU A 69 -6.08 0.74 -0.52
CA LEU A 69 -5.84 0.19 0.81
C LEU A 69 -7.19 -0.19 1.45
N PRO A 70 -7.81 -1.32 1.07
CA PRO A 70 -9.14 -1.70 1.56
C PRO A 70 -9.35 -1.64 3.09
N PRO A 71 -8.37 -2.00 3.95
CA PRO A 71 -8.56 -1.95 5.40
C PRO A 71 -8.33 -0.55 6.02
N VAL A 72 -7.88 0.45 5.25
CA VAL A 72 -7.57 1.79 5.77
C VAL A 72 -8.78 2.70 5.64
N HIS A 73 -9.44 2.96 6.76
CA HIS A 73 -10.61 3.85 6.81
C HIS A 73 -10.25 5.33 6.79
N ASP A 74 -9.15 5.73 7.44
CA ASP A 74 -8.69 7.11 7.50
C ASP A 74 -7.61 7.37 6.45
N LEU A 75 -8.00 7.98 5.34
CA LEU A 75 -7.09 8.32 4.24
C LEU A 75 -6.05 9.38 4.66
N GLY A 76 -6.31 10.16 5.71
CA GLY A 76 -5.36 11.15 6.23
C GLY A 76 -4.05 10.52 6.72
N LEU A 77 -4.09 9.26 7.19
CA LEU A 77 -2.90 8.50 7.55
C LEU A 77 -2.00 8.23 6.33
N TRP A 78 -2.62 7.88 5.20
CA TRP A 78 -1.91 7.65 3.95
C TRP A 78 -1.28 8.94 3.39
N GLU A 79 -2.05 10.03 3.39
CA GLU A 79 -1.57 11.33 2.94
C GLU A 79 -0.39 11.82 3.79
N THR A 80 -0.49 11.68 5.11
CA THR A 80 0.58 12.04 6.04
C THR A 80 1.84 11.21 5.80
N PHE A 81 1.69 9.90 5.56
CA PHE A 81 2.80 9.03 5.21
C PHE A 81 3.49 9.50 3.91
N GLU A 82 2.72 9.82 2.88
CA GLU A 82 3.28 10.28 1.60
C GLU A 82 3.99 11.62 1.70
N GLN A 83 3.40 12.58 2.41
CA GLN A 83 4.03 13.88 2.65
C GLN A 83 5.34 13.71 3.41
N SER A 84 5.36 12.87 4.45
CA SER A 84 6.56 12.58 5.25
C SER A 84 7.65 11.92 4.41
N ARG A 85 7.28 10.98 3.53
CA ARG A 85 8.20 10.30 2.61
C ARG A 85 8.87 11.29 1.65
N LEU A 86 8.09 12.20 1.05
CA LEU A 86 8.62 13.21 0.13
C LEU A 86 9.48 14.26 0.83
N ALA A 87 9.10 14.67 2.05
CA ALA A 87 9.88 15.58 2.88
C ALA A 87 11.24 14.98 3.23
N LEU A 88 11.27 13.70 3.63
CA LEU A 88 12.52 12.99 3.91
C LEU A 88 13.43 12.94 2.67
N PHE A 89 12.88 12.52 1.51
CA PHE A 89 13.63 12.49 0.25
C PHE A 89 14.22 13.87 -0.09
N THR A 90 13.41 14.92 0.03
CA THR A 90 13.83 16.30 -0.25
C THR A 90 14.95 16.76 0.69
N SER A 91 14.85 16.43 1.98
CA SER A 91 15.83 16.82 3.01
C SER A 91 17.20 16.15 2.82
N ALA A 92 17.24 14.98 2.19
CA ALA A 92 18.46 14.21 1.96
C ALA A 92 19.28 14.71 0.75
N ARG A 93 18.81 15.71 0.00
CA ARG A 93 19.50 16.28 -1.17
C ARG A 93 20.63 17.23 -0.77
N THR A 94 21.61 16.71 -0.04
CA THR A 94 22.81 17.43 0.41
C THR A 94 24.06 16.56 0.20
N GLY A 95 25.20 17.19 -0.09
CA GLY A 95 26.47 16.50 -0.29
C GLY A 95 27.28 16.28 1.00
N GLN A 96 26.76 16.67 2.15
CA GLN A 96 27.46 16.55 3.43
C GLN A 96 26.80 15.49 4.33
N PRO A 97 27.58 14.65 5.04
CA PRO A 97 27.05 13.80 6.09
C PRO A 97 26.32 14.63 7.15
N ALA A 98 25.19 14.13 7.65
CA ALA A 98 24.46 14.80 8.72
C ALA A 98 25.33 14.96 9.97
N PRO A 99 25.16 16.03 10.77
CA PRO A 99 26.00 16.32 11.94
C PRO A 99 26.13 15.17 12.95
N ARG A 100 25.09 14.34 13.07
CA ARG A 100 25.06 13.14 13.95
C ARG A 100 26.08 12.04 13.60
N TYR A 101 26.76 12.15 12.45
CA TYR A 101 27.79 11.20 12.01
C TYR A 101 29.22 11.72 12.26
N ARG A 102 29.37 12.75 13.09
CA ARG A 102 30.65 13.25 13.59
C ARG A 102 30.71 13.09 15.10
#